data_AF-A0A7Y3GVQ9-F1
#
_entry.id   AF-A0A7Y3GVQ9-F1
#
_cell.length_a   1.000
_cell.length_b   1.000
_cell.length_c   1.000
_cell.angle_alpha   90.00
_cell.angle_beta   90.00
_cell.angle_gamma   90.00
#
_symmetry.space_group_name_H-M   'P 1'
#
loop_
_entity.id
_entity.type
_entity.pdbx_description
1 polymer ?
#
loop_
_entity_poly.entity_id
_entity_poly.type
_entity_poly.pdbx_seq_one_letter_code
_entity_poly.pdbx_strand_id
1 'polypeptide(L)'
;MDHGELLIEFADAVMSPDEVRLDAARAAVVDAMGGAALVEAAAIAANFNQMVRIADSTGIPIDRPALGMTAATREILDINHFHSAVNTLGG
;
A
#
# COMPACT_ATOMS: atom_id res chain seq x y z
N MET A 1 16.96 -11.19 0.89
CA MET A 1 15.82 -11.44 1.80
C MET A 1 15.04 -12.57 1.20
N ASP A 2 14.90 -13.67 1.91
CA ASP A 2 14.18 -14.84 1.39
C ASP A 2 12.71 -14.47 1.13
N HIS A 3 12.14 -14.93 0.01
CA HIS A 3 10.74 -14.74 -0.43
C HIS A 3 10.22 -13.29 -0.61
N GLY A 4 11.07 -12.27 -0.53
CA GLY A 4 10.63 -10.86 -0.63
C GLY A 4 9.94 -10.53 -1.97
N GLU A 5 10.48 -10.99 -3.10
CA GLU A 5 9.88 -10.80 -4.42
C GLU A 5 8.50 -11.46 -4.54
N LEU A 6 8.35 -12.66 -3.95
CA LEU A 6 7.09 -13.39 -3.94
C LEU A 6 6.01 -12.64 -3.13
N LEU A 7 6.38 -12.07 -1.98
CA LEU A 7 5.45 -11.28 -1.17
C LEU A 7 5.05 -9.96 -1.85
N ILE A 8 5.97 -9.33 -2.58
CA ILE A 8 5.67 -8.15 -3.42
C ILE A 8 4.70 -8.54 -4.54
N GLU A 9 4.95 -9.64 -5.25
CA GLU A 9 4.06 -10.13 -6.30
C GLU A 9 2.65 -10.44 -5.77
N PHE A 10 2.56 -11.08 -4.60
CA PHE A 10 1.27 -11.32 -3.95
C PHE A 10 0.56 -10.01 -3.59
N ALA A 11 1.28 -9.02 -3.04
CA ALA A 11 0.71 -7.72 -2.72
C ALA A 11 0.19 -6.98 -3.97
N ASP A 12 0.93 -7.02 -5.07
CA ASP A 12 0.54 -6.44 -6.35
C ASP A 12 -0.67 -7.16 -6.96
N ALA A 13 -0.70 -8.49 -6.89
CA ALA A 13 -1.83 -9.29 -7.39
C ALA A 13 -3.11 -9.00 -6.60
N VAL A 14 -3.04 -8.80 -5.28
CA VAL A 14 -4.19 -8.42 -4.44
C VAL A 14 -4.82 -7.07 -4.86
N MET A 15 -4.05 -6.16 -5.44
CA MET A 15 -4.52 -4.84 -5.89
C MET A 15 -5.01 -4.82 -7.34
N SER A 16 -4.95 -5.97 -8.02
CA SER A 16 -5.34 -6.14 -9.42
C SER A 16 -6.71 -6.84 -9.52
N PRO A 17 -7.50 -6.59 -10.58
CA PRO A 17 -8.69 -7.41 -10.89
C PRO A 17 -8.35 -8.77 -11.53
N ASP A 18 -7.06 -9.10 -11.68
CA ASP A 18 -6.61 -10.36 -12.28
C ASP A 18 -6.64 -11.51 -11.27
N GLU A 19 -7.78 -12.18 -11.20
CA GLU A 19 -8.01 -13.33 -10.31
C GLU A 19 -7.08 -14.51 -10.59
N VAL A 20 -6.69 -14.72 -11.86
CA VAL A 20 -5.79 -15.82 -12.24
C VAL A 20 -4.39 -15.57 -11.67
N ARG A 21 -3.90 -14.33 -11.79
CA ARG A 21 -2.64 -13.91 -11.18
C ARG A 21 -2.69 -14.02 -9.66
N LEU A 22 -3.81 -13.62 -9.04
CA LEU A 22 -3.99 -13.72 -7.60
C LEU A 22 -3.96 -15.18 -7.11
N ASP A 23 -4.66 -16.08 -7.79
CA ASP A 23 -4.66 -17.51 -7.44
C ASP A 23 -3.26 -18.13 -7.57
N ALA A 24 -2.53 -17.77 -8.64
CA ALA A 24 -1.15 -18.21 -8.82
C ALA A 24 -0.22 -17.71 -7.70
N ALA A 25 -0.34 -16.43 -7.32
CA ALA A 25 0.46 -15.85 -6.23
C ALA A 25 0.12 -16.49 -4.88
N ARG A 26 -1.16 -16.75 -4.59
CA ARG A 26 -1.60 -17.48 -3.37
C ARG A 26 -0.98 -18.86 -3.29
N ALA A 27 -1.03 -19.62 -4.38
CA ALA A 27 -0.45 -20.96 -4.44
C ALA A 27 1.07 -20.90 -4.21
N ALA A 28 1.77 -19.98 -4.86
CA ALA A 28 3.21 -19.82 -4.70
C ALA A 28 3.62 -19.46 -3.26
N VAL A 29 2.86 -18.61 -2.56
CA VAL A 29 3.09 -18.30 -1.14
C VAL A 29 2.87 -19.54 -0.26
N VAL A 30 1.80 -20.31 -0.50
CA VAL A 30 1.53 -21.54 0.26
C VAL A 30 2.64 -22.57 0.05
N ASP A 31 3.10 -22.76 -1.18
CA ASP A 31 4.14 -23.73 -1.52
C ASP A 31 5.49 -23.36 -0.90
N ALA A 32 5.83 -22.06 -0.88
CA ALA A 32 7.11 -21.60 -0.37
C ALA A 32 7.14 -21.39 1.15
N MET A 33 6.02 -20.96 1.75
CA MET A 33 5.96 -20.44 3.12
C MET A 33 4.85 -21.06 3.99
N GLY A 34 3.94 -21.82 3.39
CA GLY A 34 2.82 -22.46 4.07
C GLY A 34 1.56 -21.61 4.18
N GLY A 35 0.44 -22.26 4.50
CA GLY A 35 -0.88 -21.61 4.58
C GLY A 35 -0.98 -20.51 5.64
N ALA A 36 -0.29 -20.65 6.78
CA ALA A 36 -0.27 -19.62 7.82
C ALA A 36 0.35 -18.30 7.30
N ALA A 37 1.45 -18.41 6.55
CA ALA A 37 2.11 -17.25 5.95
C ALA A 37 1.21 -16.54 4.93
N LEU A 38 0.42 -17.28 4.14
CA LEU A 38 -0.56 -16.67 3.24
C LEU A 38 -1.62 -15.86 4.01
N VAL A 39 -2.13 -16.40 5.13
CA VAL A 39 -3.12 -15.70 5.96
C VAL A 39 -2.53 -14.42 6.55
N GLU A 40 -1.30 -14.47 7.05
CA GLU A 40 -0.59 -13.30 7.60
C GLU A 40 -0.35 -12.23 6.54
N ALA A 41 0.17 -12.63 5.36
CA ALA A 41 0.40 -11.71 4.24
C ALA A 41 -0.90 -11.05 3.78
N ALA A 42 -1.99 -11.82 3.66
CA ALA A 42 -3.30 -11.30 3.31
C ALA A 42 -3.85 -10.32 4.36
N ALA A 43 -3.67 -10.61 5.65
CA ALA A 43 -4.08 -9.72 6.74
C ALA A 43 -3.31 -8.40 6.71
N ILE A 44 -1.99 -8.44 6.46
CA ILE A 44 -1.16 -7.24 6.31
C ILE A 44 -1.65 -6.41 5.12
N ALA A 45 -1.83 -7.02 3.94
CA ALA A 45 -2.32 -6.32 2.75
C ALA A 45 -3.69 -5.66 2.99
N ALA A 46 -4.62 -6.38 3.64
CA ALA A 46 -5.94 -5.85 3.99
C ALA A 46 -5.85 -4.67 4.97
N ASN A 47 -5.00 -4.75 6.00
CA ASN A 47 -4.82 -3.70 6.99
C ASN A 47 -4.31 -2.39 6.36
N PHE A 48 -3.29 -2.46 5.50
CA PHE A 48 -2.80 -1.27 4.79
C PHE A 48 -3.86 -0.67 3.87
N ASN A 49 -4.60 -1.51 3.14
CA ASN A 49 -5.68 -1.05 2.27
C ASN A 49 -6.82 -0.38 3.06
N GLN A 50 -7.14 -0.89 4.25
CA GLN A 50 -8.14 -0.31 5.14
C GLN A 50 -7.70 1.04 5.70
N MET A 51 -6.48 1.11 6.26
CA MET A 51 -5.97 2.33 6.90
C MET A 51 -5.87 3.50 5.93
N VAL A 52 -5.48 3.25 4.67
CA VAL A 52 -5.44 4.30 3.63
C VAL A 52 -6.82 4.91 3.42
N ARG A 53 -7.88 4.10 3.29
CA ARG A 53 -9.26 4.61 3.14
C ARG A 53 -9.74 5.39 4.36
N ILE A 54 -9.38 4.96 5.57
CA ILE A 54 -9.71 5.70 6.78
C ILE A 54 -9.01 7.07 6.77
N ALA A 55 -7.72 7.12 6.45
CA ALA A 55 -6.97 8.38 6.36
C ALA A 55 -7.57 9.33 5.31
N ASP A 56 -7.88 8.82 4.12
CA ASP A 56 -8.47 9.61 3.04
C ASP A 56 -9.86 10.14 3.40
N SER A 57 -10.71 9.31 4.03
CA SER A 57 -12.07 9.69 4.41
C SER A 57 -12.15 10.68 5.56
N THR A 58 -11.13 10.72 6.42
CA THR A 58 -11.08 11.60 7.60
C THR A 58 -10.18 12.82 7.41
N GLY A 59 -9.40 12.86 6.32
CA GLY A 59 -8.49 13.96 6.01
C GLY A 59 -7.33 14.07 6.99
N ILE A 60 -6.79 12.93 7.47
CA ILE A 60 -5.67 12.95 8.43
C ILE A 60 -4.47 13.67 7.80
N PRO A 61 -3.91 14.69 8.46
CA PRO A 61 -2.76 15.40 7.95
C PRO A 61 -1.53 14.49 7.96
N ILE A 62 -0.65 14.67 6.99
CA ILE A 62 0.64 13.99 6.94
C ILE A 62 1.53 14.49 8.08
N ASP A 63 2.31 13.60 8.68
CA ASP A 63 3.19 13.97 9.79
C ASP A 63 4.36 14.84 9.32
N ARG A 64 4.92 15.64 10.24
CA ARG A 64 6.03 16.56 9.94
C ARG A 64 7.24 15.88 9.31
N PRO A 65 7.69 14.70 9.76
CA PRO A 65 8.77 13.98 9.09
C PRO A 65 8.44 13.61 7.64
N ALA A 66 7.27 13.03 7.35
CA ALA A 66 6.95 12.65 5.98
C ALA A 66 6.67 13.86 5.09
N LEU A 67 6.19 14.99 5.62
CA LEU A 67 6.13 16.27 4.88
C LEU A 67 7.47 16.62 4.26
N GLY A 68 8.57 16.52 5.03
CA GLY A 68 9.92 16.78 4.53
C GLY A 68 10.36 15.75 3.49
N MET A 69 10.19 14.46 3.77
CA MET A 69 10.65 13.37 2.88
C MET A 69 9.95 13.37 1.52
N THR A 70 8.68 13.78 1.48
CA THR A 70 7.85 13.71 0.27
C THR A 70 7.81 15.03 -0.52
N ALA A 71 8.49 16.09 -0.05
CA ALA A 71 8.45 17.41 -0.66
C ALA A 71 8.82 17.39 -2.15
N ALA A 72 9.96 16.78 -2.49
CA ALA A 72 10.42 16.67 -3.88
C ALA A 72 9.44 15.88 -4.75
N THR A 73 8.90 14.76 -4.25
CA THR A 73 7.90 13.96 -4.97
C THR A 73 6.63 14.77 -5.25
N ARG A 74 6.14 15.52 -4.25
CA ARG A 74 4.94 16.36 -4.43
C ARG A 74 5.16 17.48 -5.44
N GLU A 75 6.36 18.05 -5.48
CA GLU A 75 6.74 19.08 -6.45
C GLU A 75 6.85 18.51 -7.87
N ILE A 76 7.49 17.35 -8.04
CA ILE A 76 7.60 16.66 -9.35
C ILE A 76 6.23 16.27 -9.90
N LEU A 77 5.35 15.76 -9.04
CA LEU A 77 3.98 15.38 -9.42
C LEU A 77 3.05 16.60 -9.53
N ASP A 78 3.53 17.80 -9.19
CA ASP A 78 2.79 19.05 -9.12
C ASP A 78 1.50 18.95 -8.28
N ILE A 79 1.41 18.06 -7.30
CA ILE A 79 0.14 17.84 -6.58
C ILE A 79 -0.18 18.93 -5.55
N ASN A 80 0.75 19.85 -5.31
CA ASN A 80 0.55 20.98 -4.41
C ASN A 80 -0.46 22.01 -4.96
N HIS A 81 -0.73 22.03 -6.28
CA HIS A 81 -1.68 22.99 -6.87
C HIS A 81 -3.15 22.62 -6.62
N PHE A 82 -3.44 21.38 -6.22
CA PHE A 82 -4.80 20.96 -5.95
C PHE A 82 -5.32 21.56 -4.64
N HIS A 83 -6.58 21.99 -4.63
CA HIS A 83 -7.21 22.56 -3.43
C HIS A 83 -7.17 21.60 -2.22
N SER A 84 -7.17 20.29 -2.44
CA SER A 84 -7.05 19.28 -1.38
C SER A 84 -5.71 19.29 -0.65
N ALA A 85 -4.66 19.91 -1.21
CA ALA A 85 -3.34 19.99 -0.58
C ALA A 85 -3.38 20.68 0.80
N VAL A 86 -4.39 21.52 1.06
CA VAL A 86 -4.61 22.14 2.38
C VAL A 86 -4.81 21.12 3.50
N ASN A 87 -5.38 19.94 3.21
CA ASN A 87 -5.57 18.86 4.17
C ASN A 87 -4.25 18.12 4.48
N THR A 88 -3.28 18.22 3.56
CA THR A 88 -1.96 17.58 3.67
C THR A 88 -0.98 18.52 4.38
N LEU A 89 -0.92 19.79 3.99
CA LEU A 89 0.09 20.73 4.47
C LEU A 89 -0.16 21.23 5.90
N GLY A 90 -1.36 21.01 6.43
CA GLY A 90 -1.81 21.59 7.70
C GLY A 90 -1.98 23.10 7.51
N GLY A 91 -3.23 23.54 7.35
CA GLY A 91 -3.56 24.97 7.24
C GLY A 91 -3.03 25.82 8.40
#